data_AF-A0A793J749-F1
#
_entry.id   AF-A0A793J749-F1
#
_cell.length_a   1.000
_cell.length_b   1.000
_cell.length_c   1.000
_cell.angle_alpha   90.00
_cell.angle_beta   90.00
_cell.angle_gamma   90.00
#
_symmetry.space_group_name_H-M   'P 1'
#
loop_
_entity.id
_entity.type
_entity.pdbx_description
1 polymer ?
#
loop_
_entity_poly.entity_id
_entity_poly.type
_entity_poly.pdbx_seq_one_letter_code
_entity_poly.pdbx_strand_id
1 'polypeptide(L)' 'HNMELYKYMRKKYPYELFRAIRLDESSKTGKIAEFHGGGIDKKLASKIFRQYHHELMSEVKNRQDFNFNIEKEN' A
#
# COMPACT_ATOMS: atom_id res chain seq x y z
N HIS A 1 14.10 -17.17 -1.78
CA HIS A 1 13.18 -16.74 -0.71
C HIS A 1 12.24 -15.61 -1.13
N ASN A 2 12.48 -14.31 -0.90
CA ASN A 2 11.43 -13.28 -1.17
C ASN A 2 11.00 -13.13 -2.65
N MET A 3 11.93 -13.35 -3.59
CA MET A 3 11.61 -13.31 -5.03
C MET A 3 10.69 -14.44 -5.49
N GLU A 4 10.74 -15.61 -4.84
CA GLU A 4 9.88 -16.74 -5.25
C GLU A 4 8.44 -16.49 -4.86
N LEU A 5 8.20 -15.98 -3.65
CA LEU A 5 6.88 -15.58 -3.21
C LEU A 5 6.33 -14.45 -4.08
N TYR A 6 7.15 -13.43 -4.39
CA TYR A 6 6.75 -12.36 -5.31
C TYR A 6 6.30 -12.90 -6.68
N LYS A 7 7.12 -13.77 -7.30
CA LYS A 7 6.79 -14.40 -8.59
C LYS A 7 5.53 -15.24 -8.50
N TYR A 8 5.39 -16.02 -7.44
CA TYR A 8 4.23 -16.87 -7.20
C TYR A 8 2.94 -16.05 -7.08
N MET A 9 2.94 -15.01 -6.23
CA MET A 9 1.78 -14.14 -6.04
C MET A 9 1.41 -13.40 -7.32
N ARG A 10 2.42 -12.91 -8.07
CA ARG A 10 2.21 -12.20 -9.33
C ARG A 10 1.54 -13.07 -10.40
N LYS A 11 1.81 -14.39 -10.38
CA LYS A 11 1.22 -15.37 -11.30
C LYS A 11 -0.13 -15.90 -10.81
N LYS A 12 -0.25 -16.23 -9.52
CA LYS A 12 -1.44 -16.85 -8.94
C LYS A 12 -2.62 -15.87 -8.84
N TYR A 13 -2.31 -14.61 -8.59
CA TYR A 13 -3.30 -13.54 -8.42
C TYR A 13 -3.04 -12.42 -9.44
N PRO A 14 -3.25 -12.69 -10.74
CA PRO A 14 -2.80 -11.79 -11.80
C PRO A 14 -3.55 -10.45 -11.83
N TYR A 15 -4.76 -10.38 -11.29
CA TYR A 15 -5.63 -9.20 -11.33
C TYR A 15 -5.91 -8.59 -9.94
N GLU A 16 -5.14 -8.98 -8.93
CA GLU A 16 -5.30 -8.50 -7.56
C GLU A 16 -4.30 -7.39 -7.20
N LEU A 17 -4.68 -6.54 -6.26
CA LEU A 17 -3.82 -5.51 -5.65
C LEU A 17 -3.70 -5.78 -4.15
N PHE A 18 -2.50 -5.60 -3.62
CA PHE A 18 -2.20 -5.85 -2.21
C PHE A 18 -1.44 -4.67 -1.61
N ARG A 19 -1.69 -4.40 -0.32
CA ARG A 19 -0.90 -3.48 0.51
C ARG A 19 -0.41 -4.20 1.75
N ALA A 20 0.81 -3.90 2.18
CA ALA A 20 1.36 -4.39 3.43
C ALA A 20 2.05 -3.24 4.17
N ILE A 21 1.84 -3.12 5.48
CA ILE A 21 2.55 -2.16 6.31
C ILE A 21 3.78 -2.82 6.93
N ARG A 22 4.92 -2.12 6.89
CA ARG A 22 6.13 -2.48 7.62
C ARG A 22 6.42 -1.37 8.62
N LEU A 23 6.56 -1.75 9.88
CA LEU A 23 7.01 -0.86 10.94
C LEU A 23 8.51 -1.08 11.10
N ASP A 24 9.26 0.01 11.08
CA ASP A 24 10.68 0.00 11.41
C ASP A 24 10.80 0.42 12.87
N GLU A 25 11.42 -0.39 13.72
CA GLU A 25 11.57 -0.11 15.15
C GLU A 25 12.36 1.18 15.41
N SER A 26 13.20 1.59 14.46
CA SER A 26 13.95 2.85 14.52
C SER A 26 13.17 4.07 14.02
N SER A 27 12.02 3.87 13.37
CA SER A 27 11.18 4.93 12.83
C SER A 27 9.84 5.02 13.57
N LYS A 28 9.31 6.24 13.72
CA LYS A 28 7.94 6.46 14.19
C LYS A 28 6.89 6.32 13.08
N THR A 29 7.33 6.05 11.83
CA THR A 29 6.47 5.95 10.66
C THR A 29 6.41 4.53 10.12
N GLY A 30 5.22 4.09 9.72
CA GLY A 30 5.02 2.83 9.01
C GLY A 30 5.08 3.03 7.51
N LYS A 31 5.81 2.16 6.80
CA LYS A 31 5.86 2.17 5.33
C LYS A 31 4.83 1.24 4.74
N ILE A 32 3.93 1.77 3.91
CA ILE A 32 2.97 0.96 3.13
C ILE A 32 3.65 0.56 1.83
N ALA A 33 3.84 -0.74 1.63
CA ALA A 33 4.30 -1.33 0.38
C ALA A 33 3.11 -1.73 -0.49
N GLU A 34 3.19 -1.42 -1.78
CA GLU A 34 2.16 -1.69 -2.78
C GLU A 34 2.63 -2.78 -3.75
N PHE A 35 1.75 -3.75 -4.02
CA PHE A 35 2.05 -4.88 -4.91
C PHE A 35 0.84 -5.18 -5.81
N HIS A 36 1.08 -5.41 -7.09
CA HIS A 36 0.03 -5.74 -8.05
C HIS A 36 0.35 -7.02 -8.83
N GLY A 37 -0.71 -7.74 -9.21
CA GLY A 37 -0.65 -8.92 -10.05
C GLY A 37 -0.06 -8.65 -11.44
N GLY A 38 0.40 -9.73 -12.09
CA GLY A 38 1.10 -9.63 -13.38
C GLY A 38 0.23 -9.23 -14.56
N GLY A 39 -1.10 -9.34 -14.43
CA GLY A 39 -2.09 -8.95 -15.42
C GLY A 39 -2.60 -7.52 -15.28
N ILE A 40 -2.12 -6.76 -14.29
CA ILE A 40 -2.47 -5.35 -14.11
C ILE A 40 -1.36 -4.47 -14.69
N ASP A 41 -1.74 -3.53 -15.56
CA ASP A 41 -0.84 -2.50 -16.05
C ASP A 41 -0.38 -1.56 -14.91
N LYS A 42 0.88 -1.14 -14.95
CA LYS A 42 1.49 -0.31 -13.91
C LYS A 42 0.77 1.03 -13.74
N LYS A 43 0.27 1.66 -14.81
CA LYS A 43 -0.47 2.94 -14.71
C LYS A 43 -1.81 2.73 -14.03
N LEU A 44 -2.51 1.65 -14.39
CA LEU A 44 -3.78 1.29 -13.76
C LEU A 44 -3.59 1.00 -12.26
N ALA A 45 -2.60 0.18 -11.91
CA ALA A 45 -2.28 -0.13 -10.52
C ALA A 45 -1.97 1.16 -9.72
N SER A 46 -1.13 2.04 -10.26
CA SER A 46 -0.79 3.31 -9.61
C SER A 46 -2.01 4.21 -9.40
N LYS A 47 -2.94 4.27 -10.37
CA LYS A 47 -4.18 5.04 -10.22
C LYS A 47 -5.05 4.51 -9.08
N ILE A 48 -5.22 3.18 -9.00
CA ILE A 48 -6.01 2.53 -7.95
C ILE A 48 -5.36 2.74 -6.57
N PHE A 49 -4.05 2.56 -6.45
CA PHE A 49 -3.34 2.77 -5.20
C PHE A 49 -3.42 4.20 -4.67
N ARG A 50 -3.32 5.21 -5.56
CA ARG A 50 -3.53 6.61 -5.18
C ARG A 50 -4.94 6.85 -4.65
N GLN A 51 -5.95 6.25 -5.28
CA GLN A 51 -7.33 6.34 -4.82
C GLN A 51 -7.47 5.71 -3.42
N TYR A 52 -6.96 4.49 -3.22
CA TYR A 52 -6.99 3.83 -1.91
C TYR A 52 -6.28 4.62 -0.81
N HIS A 53 -5.17 5.29 -1.15
CA HIS A 53 -4.47 6.15 -0.20
C HIS A 53 -5.29 7.41 0.13
N HIS A 54 -5.89 8.03 -0.88
CA HIS A 54 -6.75 9.20 -0.68
C HIS A 54 -7.95 8.89 0.21
N GLU A 55 -8.66 7.80 -0.08
CA GLU A 55 -9.81 7.34 0.71
C GLU A 55 -9.42 7.05 2.15
N LEU A 56 -8.30 6.34 2.37
CA LEU A 56 -7.77 6.06 3.70
C LEU A 56 -7.45 7.36 4.46
N MET A 57 -6.73 8.29 3.84
CA MET A 57 -6.36 9.55 4.48
C MET A 57 -7.55 10.45 4.75
N SER A 58 -8.57 10.42 3.89
CA SER A 58 -9.80 11.18 4.14
C SER A 58 -10.54 10.65 5.36
N GLU A 59 -10.66 9.32 5.48
CA GLU A 59 -11.35 8.71 6.61
C GLU A 59 -10.57 8.92 7.92
N VAL A 60 -9.25 8.74 7.90
CA VAL A 60 -8.40 8.95 9.09
C VAL A 60 -8.52 10.38 9.62
N LYS A 61 -8.61 11.39 8.74
CA LYS A 61 -8.78 12.79 9.17
C LYS A 61 -10.16 13.09 9.75
N ASN A 62 -11.19 12.34 9.35
CA ASN A 62 -12.55 12.53 9.83
C ASN A 62 -12.80 11.81 11.17
N ARG A 63 -11.95 10.85 11.53
CA ARG A 63 -12.01 10.08 12.78
C ARG A 63 -11.37 10.87 13.92
N GLN A 64 -12.20 11.48 14.76
CA GLN A 64 -11.75 12.26 15.94
C GLN A 64 -11.11 11.39 17.04
N ASP A 65 -11.35 10.08 17.00
CA ASP A 65 -10.78 9.07 17.89
C ASP A 65 -9.41 8.54 17.41
N PHE A 66 -8.93 8.98 16.23
CA PHE A 66 -7.66 8.57 15.64
C PHE A 66 -6.66 9.75 15.54
N ASN A 67 -5.79 9.90 16.55
CA ASN A 67 -4.71 10.89 16.55
C ASN A 67 -3.44 10.38 15.85
N PHE A 68 -3.47 10.20 14.53
CA PHE A 68 -2.26 9.92 13.76
C PHE A 68 -1.61 11.22 13.25
N ASN A 69 -0.31 11.39 13.52
CA ASN A 69 0.51 12.40 12.85
C ASN A 69 0.88 11.89 11.45
N ILE A 70 0.31 12.49 10.40
CA ILE A 70 0.61 12.16 9.00
C ILE A 70 1.71 13.11 8.51
N GLU A 71 2.95 12.62 8.44
CA GLU A 71 4.05 13.35 7.80
C GLU A 71 3.94 13.21 6.26
N LYS A 72 4.05 14.33 5.54
CA LYS A 72 4.16 14.30 4.08
C LYS A 72 5.61 13.98 3.70
N GLU A 73 5.83 13.03 2.80
CA GLU A 73 7.14 12.88 2.16
C GLU A 73 7.43 14.17 1.34
N ASN A 74 8.59 14.79 1.60
CA ASN A 74 9.11 15.95 0.85
C ASN A 74 9.66 15.52 -0.52
#